data_AF-A0A914Y5M7-F1
#
_entry.id   AF-A0A914Y5M7-F1
#
_cell.length_a   1.000
_cell.length_b   1.000
_cell.length_c   1.000
_cell.angle_alpha   90.00
_cell.angle_beta   90.00
_cell.angle_gamma   90.00
#
_symmetry.space_group_name_H-M   'P 1'
#
loop_
_entity.id
_entity.type
_entity.pdbx_description
1 polymer ?
#
loop_
_entity_poly.entity_id
_entity_poly.type
_entity_poly.pdbx_seq_one_letter_code
_entity_poly.pdbx_strand_id
1 'polypeptide(L)'
;MADIDDLVTQLAALTAALNTAHTAPQAPHIDALAAAIAQLQQQQQAPTPTPSACVLPVFVLNAANPHFTKSWFAQAEMVLQLHTHNDADKVRMVVSSLDTSTFDKVRRALLPDIITELQDFAKLKKEMIKLFDAEDSLFARRFAALQVEWSGPEKESIREYEARIRECMGSFDMDNFGENEMASLIYVIGMKARALEPLRTMCVDALRKNPKIPLKELSEMVAASILTRQEQQEKSSTER
;
A
#
# COMPACT_ATOMS: atom_id res chain seq x y z
N MET A 1 -12.88 -43.40 -43.35
CA MET A 1 -11.51 -43.77 -43.78
C MET A 1 -11.15 -42.79 -44.87
N ALA A 2 -10.32 -41.78 -44.55
CA ALA A 2 -9.87 -40.80 -45.52
C ALA A 2 -8.80 -41.46 -46.42
N ASP A 3 -8.93 -41.18 -47.71
CA ASP A 3 -8.39 -41.95 -48.82
C ASP A 3 -6.89 -41.68 -49.03
N ILE A 4 -6.07 -42.73 -48.98
CA ILE A 4 -4.59 -42.64 -49.08
C ILE A 4 -4.15 -42.17 -50.48
N ASP A 5 -4.98 -42.37 -51.50
CA ASP A 5 -4.73 -41.96 -52.88
C ASP A 5 -4.73 -40.42 -53.07
N ASP A 6 -5.49 -39.68 -52.24
CA ASP A 6 -5.53 -38.21 -52.28
C ASP A 6 -4.22 -37.59 -51.76
N LEU A 7 -3.63 -38.18 -50.71
CA LEU A 7 -2.34 -37.76 -50.14
C LEU A 7 -1.17 -38.04 -51.09
N VAL A 8 -1.20 -39.15 -51.82
CA VAL A 8 -0.17 -39.49 -52.82
C VAL A 8 -0.23 -38.54 -54.01
N THR A 9 -1.44 -38.15 -54.43
CA THR A 9 -1.65 -37.19 -55.51
C THR A 9 -1.16 -35.78 -55.12
N GLN A 10 -1.40 -35.36 -53.88
CA GLN A 10 -0.90 -34.07 -53.37
C GLN A 10 0.63 -34.05 -53.23
N LEU A 11 1.26 -35.16 -52.82
CA LEU A 11 2.72 -35.26 -52.70
C LEU A 11 3.42 -35.24 -54.08
N ALA A 12 2.81 -35.85 -55.09
CA ALA A 12 3.30 -35.83 -56.47
C ALA A 12 3.22 -34.42 -57.08
N ALA A 13 2.14 -33.68 -56.81
CA ALA A 13 1.99 -32.29 -57.23
C ALA A 13 3.02 -31.35 -56.57
N LEU A 14 3.31 -31.57 -55.28
CA LEU A 14 4.33 -30.80 -54.55
C LEU A 14 5.75 -31.06 -55.09
N THR A 15 6.05 -32.30 -55.47
CA THR A 15 7.35 -32.70 -56.00
C THR A 15 7.58 -32.14 -57.42
N ALA A 16 6.52 -32.08 -58.23
CA ALA A 16 6.57 -31.44 -59.54
C ALA A 16 6.77 -29.91 -59.44
N ALA A 17 6.14 -29.26 -58.47
CA ALA A 17 6.30 -27.82 -58.22
C ALA A 17 7.69 -27.43 -57.69
N LEU A 18 8.33 -28.31 -56.91
CA LEU A 18 9.71 -28.08 -56.44
C LEU A 18 10.75 -28.25 -57.56
N ASN A 19 10.53 -29.20 -58.48
CA ASN A 19 11.47 -29.43 -59.59
C ASN A 19 11.40 -28.34 -60.66
N THR A 20 10.24 -27.70 -60.88
CA THR A 20 10.11 -26.58 -61.82
C THR A 20 10.73 -25.28 -61.29
N ALA A 21 10.84 -25.12 -59.97
CA ALA A 21 11.53 -23.99 -59.34
C ALA A 21 13.06 -24.06 -59.43
N HIS A 22 13.66 -25.19 -59.81
CA HIS A 22 15.11 -25.38 -59.84
C HIS A 22 15.77 -25.12 -61.21
N THR A 23 15.00 -24.81 -62.25
CA THR A 23 15.52 -24.63 -63.63
C THR A 23 14.99 -23.36 -64.32
N ALA A 24 15.24 -22.19 -63.75
CA ALA A 24 15.15 -20.92 -64.48
C ALA A 24 16.19 -19.90 -63.95
N PRO A 25 16.81 -19.09 -64.83
CA PRO A 25 18.04 -18.37 -64.53
C PRO A 25 17.82 -17.15 -63.60
N GLN A 26 18.84 -16.93 -62.76
CA GLN A 26 18.94 -15.87 -61.76
C GLN A 26 18.89 -14.45 -62.34
N ALA A 27 18.27 -13.52 -61.60
CA ALA A 27 18.87 -12.23 -61.25
C ALA A 27 17.98 -11.32 -60.36
N PRO A 28 16.64 -11.16 -60.54
CA PRO A 28 15.90 -10.15 -59.76
C PRO A 28 15.27 -10.68 -58.46
N HIS A 29 15.29 -12.00 -58.23
CA HIS A 29 14.52 -12.62 -57.16
C HIS A 29 15.27 -12.68 -55.81
N ILE A 30 16.60 -12.50 -55.80
CA ILE A 30 17.39 -12.52 -54.55
C ILE A 30 17.27 -11.19 -53.82
N ASP A 31 17.26 -10.05 -54.51
CA ASP A 31 16.99 -8.75 -53.89
C ASP A 31 15.54 -8.62 -53.40
N ALA A 32 14.58 -9.16 -54.16
CA ALA A 32 13.18 -9.21 -53.73
C ALA A 32 12.99 -10.14 -52.52
N LEU A 33 13.71 -11.27 -52.47
CA LEU A 33 13.68 -12.19 -51.33
C LEU A 33 14.42 -11.59 -50.11
N ALA A 34 15.52 -10.89 -50.31
CA ALA A 34 16.23 -10.16 -49.24
C ALA A 34 15.37 -9.02 -48.68
N ALA A 35 14.66 -8.27 -49.54
CA ALA A 35 13.71 -7.25 -49.11
C ALA A 35 12.49 -7.86 -48.39
N ALA A 36 11.99 -9.00 -48.85
CA ALA A 36 10.90 -9.72 -48.18
C ALA A 36 11.33 -10.33 -46.84
N ILE A 37 12.57 -10.83 -46.73
CA ILE A 37 13.16 -11.31 -45.47
C ILE A 37 13.40 -10.13 -44.51
N ALA A 38 13.85 -8.98 -45.02
CA ALA A 38 13.97 -7.75 -44.22
C ALA A 38 12.60 -7.24 -43.74
N GLN A 39 11.57 -7.28 -44.58
CA GLN A 39 10.19 -6.93 -44.19
C GLN A 39 9.59 -7.95 -43.21
N LEU A 40 9.89 -9.25 -43.34
CA LEU A 40 9.50 -10.29 -42.39
C LEU A 40 10.27 -10.17 -41.06
N GLN A 41 11.53 -9.73 -41.07
CA GLN A 41 12.28 -9.39 -39.86
C GLN A 41 11.75 -8.11 -39.20
N GLN A 42 11.28 -7.13 -39.98
CA GLN A 42 10.65 -5.92 -39.46
C GLN A 42 9.23 -6.18 -38.92
N GLN A 43 8.50 -7.19 -39.47
CA GLN A 43 7.23 -7.67 -38.92
C GLN A 43 7.39 -8.65 -37.74
N GLN A 44 8.52 -9.36 -37.62
CA GLN A 44 8.85 -10.20 -36.45
C GLN A 44 9.60 -9.44 -35.34
N GLN A 45 10.06 -8.22 -35.59
CA GLN A 45 10.23 -7.23 -34.55
C GLN A 45 8.84 -6.72 -34.15
N ALA A 46 8.09 -7.60 -33.47
CA ALA A 46 7.31 -7.11 -32.35
C ALA A 46 8.26 -6.21 -31.55
N PRO A 47 7.84 -5.03 -31.05
CA PRO A 47 8.60 -4.42 -29.97
C PRO A 47 8.82 -5.58 -29.00
N THR A 48 10.07 -5.90 -28.70
CA THR A 48 10.38 -6.68 -27.51
C THR A 48 9.40 -6.17 -26.48
N PRO A 49 8.54 -7.01 -25.87
CA PRO A 49 7.95 -6.57 -24.64
C PRO A 49 9.20 -6.22 -23.84
N THR A 50 9.49 -4.92 -23.71
CA THR A 50 10.11 -4.40 -22.52
C THR A 50 9.38 -5.20 -21.47
N PRO A 51 10.03 -6.14 -20.75
CA PRO A 51 9.34 -6.81 -19.67
C PRO A 51 8.75 -5.63 -18.93
N SER A 52 7.41 -5.48 -18.91
CA SER A 52 6.78 -4.34 -18.26
C SER A 52 7.37 -4.42 -16.89
N ALA A 53 8.38 -3.59 -16.64
CA ALA A 53 9.28 -3.88 -15.56
C ALA A 53 8.34 -3.78 -14.39
N CYS A 54 8.18 -4.88 -13.68
CA CYS A 54 7.22 -4.94 -12.59
C CYS A 54 7.85 -4.12 -11.48
N VAL A 55 7.77 -2.81 -11.64
CA VAL A 55 8.39 -1.84 -10.78
C VAL A 55 7.32 -1.53 -9.78
N LEU A 56 7.42 -2.19 -8.63
CA LEU A 56 6.76 -1.67 -7.45
C LEU A 56 7.18 -0.22 -7.28
N PRO A 57 6.24 0.69 -6.96
CA PRO A 57 6.58 2.07 -6.68
C PRO A 57 7.63 2.09 -5.57
N VAL A 58 8.70 2.89 -5.73
CA VAL A 58 9.78 2.95 -4.75
C VAL A 58 9.20 3.29 -3.39
N PHE A 59 9.51 2.47 -2.39
CA PHE A 59 9.12 2.74 -1.02
C PHE A 59 9.99 3.89 -0.51
N VAL A 60 9.40 5.09 -0.44
CA VAL A 60 10.04 6.27 0.16
C VAL A 60 9.27 6.59 1.43
N LEU A 61 9.89 6.32 2.58
CA LEU A 61 9.26 6.56 3.88
C LEU A 61 8.82 8.02 4.00
N ASN A 62 7.50 8.24 4.04
CA ASN A 62 6.93 9.57 4.21
C ASN A 62 6.63 9.84 5.68
N ALA A 63 7.51 10.58 6.35
CA ALA A 63 7.34 10.95 7.76
C ALA A 63 6.09 11.82 8.05
N ALA A 64 5.47 12.41 7.02
CA ALA A 64 4.25 13.20 7.17
C ALA A 64 2.97 12.37 7.12
N ASN A 65 3.04 11.10 6.67
CA ASN A 65 1.88 10.22 6.59
C ASN A 65 2.13 8.96 7.44
N PRO A 66 1.55 8.87 8.65
CA PRO A 66 1.77 7.73 9.55
C PRO A 66 1.36 6.40 8.90
N HIS A 67 0.34 6.39 8.05
CA HIS A 67 -0.20 5.18 7.41
C HIS A 67 0.34 4.89 6.02
N PHE A 68 1.37 5.62 5.58
CA PHE A 68 1.98 5.45 4.26
C PHE A 68 2.33 3.99 3.96
N THR A 69 2.89 3.29 4.95
CA THR A 69 3.31 1.88 4.82
C THR A 69 2.13 0.98 4.45
N LYS A 70 0.96 1.14 5.08
CA LYS A 70 -0.25 0.35 4.77
C LYS A 70 -0.78 0.66 3.36
N SER A 71 -0.89 1.93 3.00
CA SER A 71 -1.38 2.34 1.67
C SER A 71 -0.46 1.87 0.56
N TRP A 72 0.86 1.95 0.77
CA TRP A 72 1.85 1.44 -0.16
C TRP A 72 1.74 -0.08 -0.32
N PHE A 73 1.60 -0.83 0.78
CA PHE A 73 1.40 -2.28 0.69
C PHE A 73 0.10 -2.67 -0.03
N ALA A 74 -0.99 -1.91 0.13
CA ALA A 74 -2.22 -2.16 -0.60
C ALA A 74 -2.03 -2.02 -2.13
N GLN A 75 -1.30 -0.98 -2.56
CA GLN A 75 -0.94 -0.80 -3.97
C GLN A 75 0.03 -1.87 -4.45
N ALA A 76 1.03 -2.20 -3.63
CA ALA A 76 2.02 -3.23 -3.94
C ALA A 76 1.36 -4.62 -4.07
N GLU A 77 0.39 -4.96 -3.23
CA GLU A 77 -0.34 -6.23 -3.29
C GLU A 77 -1.12 -6.38 -4.60
N MET A 78 -1.73 -5.31 -5.12
CA MET A 78 -2.39 -5.35 -6.43
C MET A 78 -1.40 -5.69 -7.56
N VAL A 79 -0.20 -5.11 -7.51
CA VAL A 79 0.86 -5.38 -8.49
C VAL A 79 1.42 -6.80 -8.30
N LEU A 80 1.69 -7.22 -7.07
CA LEU A 80 2.24 -8.53 -6.75
C LEU A 80 1.29 -9.66 -7.16
N GLN A 81 -0.02 -9.52 -6.92
CA GLN A 81 -1.04 -10.49 -7.34
C GLN A 81 -1.06 -10.74 -8.85
N LEU A 82 -0.68 -9.73 -9.65
CA LEU A 82 -0.65 -9.84 -11.11
C LEU A 82 0.62 -10.53 -11.63
N HIS A 83 1.70 -10.54 -10.85
CA HIS A 83 3.03 -10.95 -11.32
C HIS A 83 3.55 -12.23 -10.68
N THR A 84 3.24 -12.49 -9.41
CA THR A 84 3.69 -13.71 -8.73
C THR A 84 2.76 -14.11 -7.59
N HIS A 85 2.44 -15.41 -7.55
CA HIS A 85 1.76 -16.01 -6.40
C HIS A 85 2.72 -16.51 -5.32
N ASN A 86 4.02 -16.63 -5.64
CA ASN A 86 5.04 -17.14 -4.73
C ASN A 86 5.49 -16.07 -3.74
N ASP A 87 5.35 -16.35 -2.44
CA ASP A 87 5.66 -15.40 -1.37
C ASP A 87 7.15 -15.04 -1.31
N ALA A 88 8.06 -15.97 -1.65
CA ALA A 88 9.49 -15.67 -1.71
C ALA A 88 9.84 -14.65 -2.80
N ASP A 89 9.11 -14.68 -3.92
CA ASP A 89 9.33 -13.71 -5.01
C ASP A 89 8.68 -12.37 -4.69
N LYS A 90 7.53 -12.36 -4.00
CA LYS A 90 6.93 -11.13 -3.45
C LYS A 90 7.88 -10.42 -2.48
N VAL A 91 8.52 -11.17 -1.58
CA VAL A 91 9.52 -10.64 -0.64
C VAL A 91 10.69 -10.03 -1.40
N ARG A 92 11.26 -10.74 -2.37
CA ARG A 92 12.36 -10.21 -3.20
C ARG A 92 12.00 -8.93 -3.92
N MET A 93 10.80 -8.87 -4.50
CA MET A 93 10.31 -7.67 -5.19
C MET A 93 10.15 -6.49 -4.24
N VAL A 94 9.52 -6.70 -3.07
CA VAL A 94 9.38 -5.64 -2.07
C VAL A 94 10.75 -5.15 -1.60
N VAL A 95 11.66 -6.06 -1.27
CA VAL A 95 13.02 -5.72 -0.83
C VAL A 95 13.78 -4.92 -1.89
N SER A 96 13.61 -5.26 -3.17
CA SER A 96 14.22 -4.52 -4.28
C SER A 96 13.65 -3.12 -4.50
N SER A 97 12.44 -2.87 -3.99
CA SER A 97 11.74 -1.57 -4.10
C SER A 97 12.03 -0.62 -2.92
N LEU A 98 12.74 -1.09 -1.89
CA LEU A 98 13.10 -0.27 -0.73
C LEU A 98 14.28 0.65 -1.03
N ASP A 99 14.22 1.88 -0.53
CA ASP A 99 15.40 2.75 -0.49
C ASP A 99 16.48 2.21 0.47
N THR A 100 17.73 2.62 0.26
CA THR A 100 18.89 2.13 1.04
C THR A 100 18.73 2.34 2.55
N SER A 101 18.13 3.46 2.98
CA SER A 101 17.93 3.79 4.40
C SER A 101 16.84 2.92 5.04
N THR A 102 15.74 2.70 4.32
CA THR A 102 14.65 1.83 4.76
C THR A 102 15.09 0.37 4.78
N PHE A 103 15.81 -0.09 3.75
CA PHE A 103 16.37 -1.44 3.71
C PHE A 103 17.27 -1.72 4.91
N ASP A 104 18.15 -0.77 5.28
CA ASP A 104 19.02 -0.91 6.46
C ASP A 104 18.23 -1.04 7.78
N LYS A 105 17.12 -0.30 7.92
CA LYS A 105 16.25 -0.38 9.10
C LYS A 105 15.51 -1.72 9.18
N VAL A 106 14.94 -2.17 8.06
CA VAL A 106 14.26 -3.47 7.96
C VAL A 106 15.25 -4.61 8.25
N ARG A 107 16.47 -4.52 7.71
CA ARG A 107 17.56 -5.46 7.98
C ARG A 107 17.86 -5.55 9.46
N ARG A 108 18.09 -4.43 10.14
CA ARG A 108 18.40 -4.43 11.58
C ARG A 108 17.27 -5.00 12.44
N ALA A 109 16.02 -4.81 12.03
CA ALA A 109 14.86 -5.23 12.80
C ALA A 109 14.49 -6.72 12.62
N LEU A 110 14.78 -7.31 11.46
CA LEU A 110 14.44 -8.71 11.16
C LEU A 110 15.50 -9.72 11.62
N LEU A 111 16.65 -9.29 12.12
CA LEU A 111 17.68 -10.21 12.62
C LEU A 111 17.24 -10.86 13.95
N PRO A 112 17.38 -12.20 14.09
CA PRO A 112 18.42 -13.01 13.45
C PRO A 112 18.07 -13.64 12.08
N ASP A 113 16.85 -13.50 11.56
CA ASP A 113 16.48 -14.08 10.26
C ASP A 113 17.02 -13.21 9.12
N ILE A 114 17.77 -13.81 8.19
CA ILE A 114 18.26 -13.11 7.01
C ILE A 114 17.05 -12.79 6.14
N ILE A 115 16.87 -11.54 5.69
CA ILE A 115 15.75 -11.13 4.82
C ILE A 115 15.61 -12.03 3.58
N THR A 116 16.71 -12.62 3.10
CA THR A 116 16.73 -13.58 1.99
C THR A 116 16.20 -14.98 2.35
N GLU A 117 16.11 -15.33 3.63
CA GLU A 117 15.49 -16.57 4.13
C GLU A 117 13.99 -16.38 4.45
N LEU A 118 13.51 -15.13 4.46
CA LEU A 118 12.12 -14.80 4.70
C LEU A 118 11.29 -15.19 3.46
N GLN A 119 10.75 -16.40 3.47
CA GLN A 119 9.85 -16.88 2.40
C GLN A 119 8.39 -16.43 2.62
N ASP A 120 8.09 -15.87 3.78
CA ASP A 120 6.75 -15.44 4.18
C ASP A 120 6.57 -13.93 3.99
N PHE A 121 5.77 -13.57 2.97
CA PHE A 121 5.40 -12.20 2.66
C PHE A 121 4.55 -11.55 3.76
N ALA A 122 3.68 -12.32 4.43
CA ALA A 122 2.82 -11.80 5.49
C ALA A 122 3.65 -11.41 6.72
N LYS A 123 4.68 -12.21 7.07
CA LYS A 123 5.64 -11.87 8.13
C LYS A 123 6.40 -10.58 7.82
N LEU A 124 6.89 -10.42 6.58
CA LEU A 124 7.56 -9.19 6.15
C LEU A 124 6.64 -7.97 6.28
N LYS A 125 5.44 -8.06 5.70
CA LYS A 125 4.44 -6.98 5.72
C LYS A 125 4.11 -6.57 7.15
N LYS A 126 3.91 -7.53 8.05
CA LYS A 126 3.62 -7.28 9.46
C LYS A 126 4.75 -6.53 10.17
N GLU A 127 5.99 -6.97 10.01
CA GLU A 127 7.14 -6.32 10.66
C GLU A 127 7.42 -4.95 10.06
N MET A 128 7.29 -4.78 8.73
CA MET A 128 7.44 -3.46 8.11
C MET A 128 6.35 -2.48 8.55
N ILE A 129 5.09 -2.92 8.66
CA ILE A 129 4.01 -2.10 9.23
C ILE A 129 4.36 -1.74 10.68
N LYS A 130 4.82 -2.68 11.49
CA LYS A 130 5.21 -2.41 12.89
C LYS A 130 6.39 -1.43 13.02
N LEU A 131 7.34 -1.46 12.07
CA LEU A 131 8.54 -0.63 12.10
C LEU A 131 8.31 0.80 11.61
N PHE A 132 7.41 0.97 10.64
CA PHE A 132 7.25 2.23 9.93
C PHE A 132 5.88 2.87 10.08
N ASP A 133 4.85 2.10 10.39
CA ASP A 133 3.54 2.64 10.76
C ASP A 133 3.53 2.78 12.29
N ALA A 134 2.99 3.88 12.79
CA ALA A 134 2.68 3.95 14.21
C ALA A 134 1.65 2.85 14.47
N GLU A 135 1.88 2.00 15.47
CA GLU A 135 0.87 1.07 15.94
C GLU A 135 -0.24 1.90 16.59
N ASP A 136 -1.12 2.46 15.76
CA ASP A 136 -2.22 3.27 16.22
C ASP A 136 -3.15 2.34 16.99
N SER A 137 -3.12 2.52 18.31
CA SER A 137 -4.08 1.91 19.23
C SER A 137 -5.48 1.99 18.64
N LEU A 138 -6.31 0.99 18.90
CA LEU A 138 -7.72 0.99 18.49
C LEU A 138 -8.41 2.33 18.86
N PHE A 139 -8.04 2.89 20.01
CA PHE A 139 -8.45 4.21 20.45
C PHE A 139 -8.01 5.33 19.49
N ALA A 140 -6.73 5.38 19.09
CA ALA A 140 -6.23 6.40 18.17
C ALA A 140 -6.96 6.36 16.82
N ARG A 141 -7.24 5.16 16.29
CA ARG A 141 -8.03 4.99 15.06
C ARG A 141 -9.46 5.52 15.21
N ARG A 142 -10.15 5.13 16.30
CA ARG A 142 -11.50 5.60 16.62
C ARG A 142 -11.56 7.11 16.82
N PHE A 143 -10.57 7.67 17.52
CA PHE A 143 -10.47 9.10 17.76
C PHE A 143 -10.22 9.88 16.47
N ALA A 144 -9.32 9.39 15.60
CA ALA A 144 -9.04 10.00 14.30
C ALA A 144 -10.28 9.96 13.39
N ALA A 145 -11.00 8.84 13.35
CA ALA A 145 -12.22 8.69 12.56
C ALA A 145 -13.29 9.73 12.92
N LEU A 146 -13.42 10.09 14.21
CA LEU A 146 -14.38 11.09 14.67
C LEU A 146 -13.92 12.55 14.47
N GLN A 147 -12.66 12.77 14.12
CA GLN A 147 -12.10 14.07 13.80
C GLN A 147 -12.07 14.37 12.30
N VAL A 148 -12.57 13.46 11.47
CA VAL A 148 -12.65 13.66 10.03
C VAL A 148 -13.65 14.76 9.73
N GLU A 149 -13.13 15.91 9.30
CA GLU A 149 -13.92 17.06 8.86
C GLU A 149 -13.79 17.23 7.33
N TRP A 150 -14.84 17.77 6.72
CA TRP A 150 -14.82 18.07 5.28
C TRP A 150 -13.84 19.21 5.02
N SER A 151 -12.91 18.99 4.10
CA SER A 151 -11.85 19.98 3.80
C SER A 151 -12.34 21.15 2.93
N GLY A 152 -13.63 21.17 2.60
CA GLY A 152 -14.27 22.18 1.76
C GLY A 152 -14.15 21.88 0.26
N PRO A 153 -14.98 22.56 -0.55
CA PRO A 153 -15.16 22.23 -1.97
C PRO A 153 -13.94 22.52 -2.84
N GLU A 154 -12.99 23.33 -2.38
CA GLU A 154 -11.75 23.65 -3.10
C GLU A 154 -10.72 22.52 -3.06
N LYS A 155 -10.79 21.65 -2.04
CA LYS A 155 -9.80 20.59 -1.79
C LYS A 155 -10.37 19.19 -1.94
N GLU A 156 -11.68 19.04 -1.76
CA GLU A 156 -12.31 17.72 -1.71
C GLU A 156 -13.78 17.82 -2.13
N SER A 157 -14.17 16.96 -3.07
CA SER A 157 -15.58 16.80 -3.43
C SER A 157 -16.36 16.11 -2.31
N ILE A 158 -17.67 16.34 -2.25
CA ILE A 158 -18.52 15.72 -1.22
C ILE A 158 -18.50 14.17 -1.28
N ARG A 159 -18.26 13.60 -2.47
CA ARG A 159 -18.18 12.14 -2.67
C ARG A 159 -16.86 11.56 -2.14
N GLU A 160 -15.76 12.28 -2.32
CA GLU A 160 -14.47 11.88 -1.76
C GLU A 160 -14.51 11.92 -0.22
N TYR A 161 -15.18 12.94 0.34
CA TYR A 161 -15.44 13.02 1.78
C TYR A 161 -16.27 11.84 2.29
N GLU A 162 -17.34 11.48 1.58
CA GLU A 162 -18.17 10.31 1.91
C GLU A 162 -17.33 9.01 1.89
N ALA A 163 -16.50 8.83 0.86
CA ALA A 163 -15.63 7.66 0.74
C ALA A 163 -14.64 7.57 1.91
N ARG A 164 -14.05 8.70 2.31
CA ARG A 164 -13.12 8.80 3.44
C ARG A 164 -13.80 8.50 4.78
N ILE A 165 -15.02 9.00 5.01
CA ILE A 165 -15.82 8.60 6.17
C ILE A 165 -16.03 7.10 6.17
N ARG A 166 -16.44 6.51 5.04
CA ARG A 166 -16.71 5.07 4.94
C ARG A 166 -15.48 4.22 5.27
N GLU A 167 -14.31 4.63 4.77
CA GLU A 167 -13.02 4.01 5.10
C GLU A 167 -12.72 4.07 6.61
N CYS A 168 -12.86 5.27 7.21
CA CYS A 168 -12.67 5.45 8.64
C CYS A 168 -13.63 4.60 9.48
N MET A 169 -14.90 4.52 9.09
CA MET A 169 -15.90 3.70 9.76
C MET A 169 -15.60 2.20 9.68
N GLY A 170 -15.02 1.72 8.58
CA GLY A 170 -14.56 0.33 8.46
C GLY A 170 -13.47 -0.01 9.49
N SER A 171 -12.65 0.98 9.88
CA SER A 171 -11.59 0.81 10.89
C SER A 171 -12.03 1.05 12.34
N PHE A 172 -13.26 1.55 12.54
CA PHE A 172 -13.79 1.98 13.84
C PHE A 172 -14.14 0.81 14.77
N ASP A 173 -14.41 -0.37 14.21
CA ASP A 173 -14.80 -1.59 14.94
C ASP A 173 -15.99 -1.32 15.89
N MET A 174 -17.13 -0.99 15.28
CA MET A 174 -18.39 -0.64 15.98
C MET A 174 -18.92 -1.78 16.85
N ASP A 175 -18.70 -3.04 16.43
CA ASP A 175 -19.27 -4.21 17.11
C ASP A 175 -18.66 -4.44 18.50
N ASN A 176 -17.42 -3.97 18.71
CA ASN A 176 -16.69 -4.07 19.97
C ASN A 176 -16.50 -2.71 20.64
N PHE A 177 -17.49 -1.82 20.49
CA PHE A 177 -17.43 -0.45 21.01
C PHE A 177 -18.46 -0.24 22.13
N GLY A 178 -17.96 -0.08 23.36
CA GLY A 178 -18.80 0.09 24.54
C GLY A 178 -19.29 1.54 24.73
N GLU A 179 -20.41 1.70 25.42
CA GLU A 179 -21.00 3.01 25.75
C GLU A 179 -20.01 3.92 26.50
N ASN A 180 -19.24 3.38 27.45
CA ASN A 180 -18.23 4.13 28.19
C ASN A 180 -17.06 4.61 27.32
N GLU A 181 -16.66 3.81 26.33
CA GLU A 181 -15.60 4.19 25.38
C GLU A 181 -16.09 5.32 24.48
N MET A 182 -17.36 5.26 24.03
CA MET A 182 -18.01 6.32 23.26
C MET A 182 -18.14 7.61 24.05
N ALA A 183 -18.64 7.53 25.29
CA ALA A 183 -18.78 8.69 26.17
C ALA A 183 -17.44 9.40 26.41
N SER A 184 -16.37 8.62 26.62
CA SER A 184 -15.02 9.14 26.82
C SER A 184 -14.44 9.79 25.56
N LEU A 185 -14.67 9.21 24.38
CA LEU A 185 -14.28 9.80 23.10
C LEU A 185 -15.01 11.12 22.82
N ILE A 186 -16.34 11.13 22.98
CA ILE A 186 -17.17 12.33 22.80
C ILE A 186 -16.70 13.44 23.75
N TYR A 187 -16.40 13.10 25.01
CA TYR A 187 -15.92 14.05 25.99
C TYR A 187 -14.62 14.74 25.55
N VAL A 188 -13.62 13.98 25.10
CA VAL A 188 -12.34 14.52 24.63
C VAL A 188 -12.51 15.35 23.35
N ILE A 189 -13.38 14.91 22.42
CA ILE A 189 -13.67 15.65 21.18
C ILE A 189 -14.43 16.96 21.46
N GLY A 190 -15.29 16.96 22.49
CA GLY A 190 -16.02 18.15 22.93
C GLY A 190 -15.10 19.27 23.46
N MET A 191 -13.88 18.94 23.89
CA MET A 191 -12.88 19.91 24.36
C MET A 191 -12.19 20.65 23.20
N LYS A 192 -12.98 21.41 22.41
CA LYS A 192 -12.49 22.13 21.23
C LYS A 192 -11.75 23.44 21.54
N ALA A 193 -11.98 24.03 22.72
CA ALA A 193 -11.37 25.30 23.10
C ALA A 193 -9.85 25.18 23.20
N ARG A 194 -9.12 26.14 22.61
CA ARG A 194 -7.63 26.15 22.60
C ARG A 194 -7.02 26.14 24.01
N ALA A 195 -7.67 26.78 24.97
CA ALA A 195 -7.25 26.78 26.38
C ALA A 195 -7.26 25.37 27.01
N LEU A 196 -8.05 24.44 26.47
CA LEU A 196 -8.18 23.07 26.96
C LEU A 196 -7.25 22.09 26.23
N GLU A 197 -6.47 22.54 25.24
CA GLU A 197 -5.57 21.70 24.46
C GLU A 197 -4.62 20.83 25.32
N PRO A 198 -3.93 21.35 26.35
CA PRO A 198 -3.07 20.52 27.18
C PRO A 198 -3.85 19.51 28.04
N LEU A 199 -5.11 19.80 28.41
CA LEU A 199 -5.98 18.85 29.12
C LEU A 199 -6.48 17.76 28.16
N ARG A 200 -6.83 18.14 26.92
CA ARG A 200 -7.22 17.20 25.86
C ARG A 200 -6.09 16.24 25.54
N THR A 201 -4.86 16.72 25.39
CA THR A 201 -3.68 15.87 25.14
C THR A 201 -3.47 14.87 26.27
N MET A 202 -3.58 15.31 27.53
CA MET A 202 -3.51 14.41 28.69
C MET A 202 -4.59 13.32 28.66
N CYS A 203 -5.84 13.68 28.35
CA CYS A 203 -6.93 12.70 28.23
C CYS A 203 -6.70 11.71 27.08
N VAL A 204 -6.23 12.19 25.93
CA VAL A 204 -5.88 11.35 24.77
C VAL A 204 -4.78 10.36 25.14
N ASP A 205 -3.75 10.80 25.86
CA ASP A 205 -2.65 9.93 26.29
C ASP A 205 -3.10 8.89 27.32
N ALA A 206 -3.99 9.26 28.24
CA ALA A 206 -4.58 8.34 29.20
C ALA A 206 -5.41 7.25 28.48
N LEU A 207 -6.24 7.66 27.52
CA LEU A 207 -7.09 6.75 26.74
C LEU A 207 -6.29 5.87 25.75
N ARG A 208 -5.15 6.35 25.24
CA ARG A 208 -4.21 5.53 24.46
C ARG A 208 -3.63 4.40 25.29
N LYS A 209 -3.35 4.64 26.57
CA LYS A 209 -2.82 3.62 27.51
C LYS A 209 -3.90 2.66 27.98
N ASN A 210 -5.09 3.17 28.30
CA ASN A 210 -6.24 2.37 28.70
C ASN A 210 -7.51 2.91 28.02
N PRO A 211 -8.01 2.24 26.96
CA PRO A 211 -9.18 2.73 26.21
C PRO A 211 -10.49 2.60 26.99
N LYS A 212 -10.50 1.83 28.09
CA LYS A 212 -11.69 1.52 28.90
C LYS A 212 -11.82 2.39 30.14
N ILE A 213 -11.03 3.46 30.25
CA ILE A 213 -11.16 4.42 31.37
C ILE A 213 -12.60 4.97 31.35
N PRO A 214 -13.35 4.87 32.47
CA PRO A 214 -14.68 5.44 32.54
C PRO A 214 -14.63 6.97 32.49
N LEU A 215 -15.66 7.57 31.90
CA LEU A 215 -15.77 9.03 31.77
C LEU A 215 -15.60 9.78 33.11
N LYS A 216 -16.09 9.18 34.20
CA LYS A 216 -15.96 9.76 35.55
C LYS A 216 -14.51 9.92 35.99
N GLU A 217 -13.66 8.94 35.71
CA GLU A 217 -12.24 8.99 36.07
C GLU A 217 -11.50 10.03 35.21
N LEU A 218 -11.84 10.13 33.93
CA LEU A 218 -11.34 11.18 33.05
C LEU A 218 -11.72 12.59 33.52
N SER A 219 -12.96 12.80 33.96
CA SER A 219 -13.41 14.11 34.43
C SER A 219 -12.75 14.49 35.76
N GLU A 220 -12.53 13.53 36.66
CA GLU A 220 -11.76 13.72 37.90
C GLU A 220 -10.29 14.11 37.60
N MET A 221 -9.64 13.44 36.65
CA MET A 221 -8.28 13.81 36.20
C MET A 221 -8.21 15.25 35.66
N VAL A 222 -9.20 15.65 34.85
CA VAL A 222 -9.29 17.01 34.31
C VAL A 222 -9.51 18.02 35.44
N ALA A 223 -10.43 17.74 36.37
CA ALA A 223 -10.70 18.61 37.51
C ALA A 223 -9.47 18.81 38.41
N ALA A 224 -8.75 17.73 38.74
CA ALA A 224 -7.52 17.79 39.52
C ALA A 224 -6.42 18.61 38.82
N SER A 225 -6.32 18.48 37.50
CA SER A 225 -5.37 19.25 36.69
C SER A 225 -5.71 20.73 36.64
N ILE A 226 -6.99 21.09 36.63
CA ILE A 226 -7.45 22.48 36.71
C ILE A 226 -7.11 23.07 38.08
N LEU A 227 -7.42 22.36 39.16
CA LEU A 227 -7.15 22.80 40.53
C LEU A 227 -5.65 23.06 40.75
N THR A 228 -4.80 22.10 40.35
CA THR A 228 -3.34 22.24 40.48
C THR A 228 -2.81 23.47 39.74
N ARG A 229 -3.38 23.79 38.56
CA ARG A 229 -2.99 24.98 37.79
C ARG A 229 -3.45 26.28 38.46
N GLN A 230 -4.61 26.29 39.09
CA GLN A 230 -5.11 27.44 39.85
C GLN A 230 -4.22 27.71 41.07
N GLU A 231 -3.87 26.68 41.85
CA GLU A 231 -2.97 26.81 43.01
C GLU A 231 -1.57 27.33 42.62
N GLN A 232 -1.05 26.92 41.46
CA GLN A 232 0.23 27.44 40.96
C GLN A 232 0.14 28.91 40.52
N GLN A 233 -0.98 29.33 39.93
CA GLN A 233 -1.22 30.74 39.61
C GLN A 233 -1.30 31.62 40.86
N GLU A 234 -2.00 31.16 41.91
CA GLU A 234 -2.13 31.90 43.17
C GLU A 234 -0.79 32.07 43.90
N LYS A 235 0.05 31.02 43.93
CA LYS A 235 1.40 31.11 44.51
C LYS A 235 2.29 32.11 43.76
N SER A 236 2.26 32.09 42.43
CA SER A 236 3.04 33.02 41.60
C SER A 236 2.59 34.49 41.67
N SER A 237 1.35 34.74 42.09
CA SER A 237 0.79 36.09 42.27
C SER A 237 1.06 36.65 43.67
N THR A 238 1.34 35.78 44.65
CA THR A 238 1.61 36.17 46.04
C THR A 238 3.10 36.42 46.30
N GLU A 239 3.98 35.89 45.44
CA GLU A 239 5.45 36.10 45.50
C GLU A 239 5.95 37.30 44.67
N ARG A 240 5.06 38.12 44.11
CA ARG A 240 5.39 39.40 43.44
C ARG A 240 4.96 40.58 44.30
#